data_AF-A0A453SNB1-F1
#
_entry.id   AF-A0A453SNB1-F1
#
_cell.length_a   1.000
_cell.length_b   1.000
_cell.length_c   1.000
_cell.angle_alpha   90.00
_cell.angle_beta   90.00
_cell.angle_gamma   90.00
#
_symmetry.space_group_name_H-M   'P 1'
#
loop_
_entity.id
_entity.type
_entity.pdbx_description
1 polymer ?
#
loop_
_entity_poly.entity_id
_entity_poly.type
_entity_poly.pdbx_seq_one_letter_code
_entity_poly.pdbx_strand_id
1 'polypeptide(L)'
;MASTGEHTVSLLARLPTEAAEEYTTDGSLDFDGNPALKNRTGGWRACRSVLGTEFCYCLAFHGISFNLVTYLTGVLGQSNVAAARNVSTWQATCFLMPLGGAVVADSYCGRYRTMVVSCFIGVAVSTRAN
;
A
#
# COMPACT_ATOMS: atom_id res chain seq x y z
N MET A 1 10.79 -11.79 24.51
CA MET A 1 11.04 -11.15 23.20
C MET A 1 10.74 -9.66 23.34
N ALA A 2 11.50 -8.95 24.20
CA ALA A 2 11.23 -7.56 24.61
C ALA A 2 12.52 -6.78 24.92
N SER A 3 13.68 -7.20 24.39
CA SER A 3 14.99 -6.68 24.83
C SER A 3 15.70 -5.79 23.80
N THR A 4 15.30 -5.81 22.52
CA THR A 4 15.99 -5.05 21.46
C THR A 4 15.57 -3.58 21.40
N GLY A 5 14.34 -3.25 21.79
CA GLY A 5 13.81 -1.87 21.75
C GLY A 5 14.30 -0.97 22.88
N GLU A 6 14.55 -1.52 24.07
CA GLU A 6 15.07 -0.74 25.20
C GLU A 6 16.53 -0.34 24.99
N HIS A 7 17.30 -1.19 24.30
CA HIS A 7 18.70 -0.95 24.01
C HIS A 7 18.89 0.25 23.06
N THR A 8 18.08 0.39 22.00
CA THR A 8 18.20 1.51 21.04
C THR A 8 17.80 2.85 21.65
N VAL A 9 16.75 2.86 22.48
CA VAL A 9 16.32 4.04 23.25
C VAL A 9 17.42 4.49 24.22
N SER A 10 18.09 3.53 24.88
CA SER A 10 19.21 3.83 25.78
C SER A 10 20.46 4.37 25.07
N LEU A 11 20.67 4.00 23.79
CA LEU A 11 21.77 4.54 22.99
C LEU A 11 21.48 5.98 22.52
N LEU A 12 20.24 6.30 22.13
CA LEU A 12 19.85 7.67 21.78
C LEU A 12 19.94 8.62 22.99
N ALA A 13 19.63 8.14 24.20
CA ALA A 13 19.78 8.91 25.43
C ALA A 13 21.25 9.23 25.80
N ARG A 14 22.22 8.57 25.17
CA ARG A 14 23.67 8.70 25.44
C ARG A 14 24.43 9.48 24.35
N LEU A 15 23.75 9.88 23.27
CA LEU A 15 24.32 10.68 22.19
C LEU A 15 24.31 12.17 22.56
N PRO A 16 25.29 12.96 22.07
CA PRO A 16 25.27 14.41 22.24
C PRO A 16 23.95 14.98 21.72
N THR A 17 23.38 15.95 22.44
CA THR A 17 22.05 16.53 22.19
C THR A 17 21.80 16.94 20.74
N GLU A 18 22.85 17.31 20.00
CA GLU A 18 22.79 17.64 18.57
C GLU A 18 22.40 16.45 17.67
N ALA A 19 22.85 15.23 17.97
CA ALA A 19 22.47 14.04 17.22
C ALA A 19 21.01 13.63 17.51
N ALA A 20 20.49 13.89 18.71
CA ALA A 20 19.12 13.57 19.08
C ALA A 20 18.06 14.48 18.41
N GLU A 21 18.44 15.69 17.98
CA GLU A 21 17.55 16.59 17.22
C GLU A 21 17.33 16.16 15.77
N GLU A 22 18.28 15.43 15.18
CA GLU A 22 18.26 15.04 13.76
C GLU A 22 17.35 13.82 13.49
N TYR A 23 17.13 12.97 14.49
CA TYR A 23 16.30 11.77 14.40
C TYR A 23 14.93 11.93 15.08
N THR A 24 13.94 11.16 14.63
CA THR A 24 12.60 11.16 15.21
C THR A 24 12.62 10.43 16.57
N THR A 25 12.28 11.15 17.63
CA THR A 25 12.34 10.66 19.02
C THR A 25 11.13 9.78 19.42
N ASP A 26 10.23 9.51 18.48
CA ASP A 26 8.99 8.73 18.64
C ASP A 26 9.17 7.22 18.41
N GLY A 27 10.38 6.78 18.07
CA GLY A 27 10.69 5.38 17.76
C GLY A 27 10.36 4.96 16.33
N SER A 28 10.05 5.92 15.44
CA SER A 28 9.93 5.66 14.00
C SER A 28 11.26 5.16 13.43
N LEU A 29 11.20 4.08 12.63
CA LEU A 29 12.33 3.47 11.96
C LEU A 29 12.19 3.64 10.44
N ASP A 30 13.30 3.86 9.76
CA ASP A 30 13.36 3.83 8.30
C ASP A 30 13.22 2.39 7.77
N PHE A 31 13.08 2.23 6.45
CA PHE A 31 12.98 0.92 5.79
C PHE A 31 14.17 -0.02 6.09
N ASP A 32 15.33 0.54 6.42
CA ASP A 32 16.55 -0.20 6.80
C ASP A 32 16.63 -0.54 8.32
N GLY A 33 15.61 -0.17 9.11
CA GLY A 33 15.56 -0.44 10.55
C GLY A 33 16.38 0.54 11.41
N ASN A 34 16.92 1.60 10.81
CA ASN A 34 17.61 2.68 11.53
C ASN A 34 16.61 3.72 12.07
N PRO A 35 16.95 4.48 13.13
CA PRO A 35 16.12 5.60 13.59
C PRO A 35 15.83 6.56 12.44
N ALA A 36 14.55 6.91 12.22
CA ALA A 36 14.17 7.73 11.08
C ALA A 36 14.69 9.18 11.23
N LEU A 37 15.22 9.74 10.15
CA LEU A 37 15.69 11.13 10.13
C LEU A 37 14.48 12.08 10.09
N LYS A 38 14.41 13.03 11.02
CA LYS A 38 13.28 13.97 11.17
C LYS A 38 13.15 14.94 10.00
N ASN A 39 14.26 15.27 9.33
CA ASN A 39 14.30 16.19 8.19
C ASN A 39 13.91 15.52 6.84
N ARG A 40 14.01 14.19 6.74
CA ARG A 40 13.80 13.42 5.50
C ARG A 40 12.54 12.56 5.54
N THR A 41 12.11 12.16 6.73
CA THR A 41 11.02 11.18 6.90
C THR A 41 9.74 11.89 7.32
N GLY A 42 8.66 11.68 6.55
CA GLY A 42 7.33 12.22 6.87
C GLY A 42 7.09 13.69 6.47
N GLY A 43 6.00 14.27 6.97
CA GLY A 43 5.63 15.67 6.77
C GLY A 43 4.98 16.00 5.42
N TRP A 44 5.15 17.24 4.94
CA TRP A 44 4.45 17.78 3.77
C TRP A 44 4.71 17.02 2.46
N ARG A 45 5.90 16.41 2.31
CA ARG A 45 6.23 15.62 1.11
C ARG A 45 5.36 14.37 1.01
N ALA A 46 5.20 13.62 2.10
CA ALA A 46 4.33 12.45 2.17
C ALA A 46 2.84 12.85 2.07
N CYS A 47 2.46 13.95 2.72
CA CYS A 47 1.10 14.46 2.65
C CYS A 47 0.67 14.79 1.21
N ARG A 48 1.52 15.47 0.42
CA ARG A 48 1.21 15.78 -0.99
C ARG A 48 1.00 14.53 -1.86
N SER A 49 1.78 13.46 -1.65
CA SER A 49 1.56 12.21 -2.38
C SER A 49 0.24 11.55 -2.00
N VAL A 50 -0.09 11.49 -0.71
CA VAL A 50 -1.36 10.92 -0.23
C VAL A 50 -2.56 11.70 -0.78
N LEU A 51 -2.52 13.03 -0.66
CA LEU A 51 -3.56 13.91 -1.19
C LEU A 51 -3.70 13.80 -2.72
N GLY A 52 -2.58 13.72 -3.43
CA GLY A 52 -2.60 13.54 -4.88
C GLY A 52 -3.24 12.22 -5.31
N THR A 53 -2.90 11.12 -4.63
CA THR A 53 -3.51 9.81 -4.89
C THR A 53 -5.01 9.83 -4.61
N GLU A 54 -5.45 10.39 -3.48
CA GLU A 54 -6.86 10.49 -3.12
C GLU A 54 -7.65 11.37 -4.11
N PHE A 55 -7.05 12.48 -4.54
CA PHE A 55 -7.65 13.37 -5.53
C PHE A 55 -7.81 12.67 -6.89
N CYS A 56 -6.77 11.98 -7.37
CA CYS A 56 -6.84 11.21 -8.61
C CYS A 56 -7.87 10.09 -8.54
N TYR A 57 -7.94 9.40 -7.40
CA TYR A 57 -8.95 8.38 -7.14
C TYR A 57 -10.37 8.95 -7.24
N CYS A 58 -10.62 10.06 -6.53
CA CYS A 58 -11.90 10.77 -6.58
C CYS A 58 -12.24 11.20 -8.01
N LEU A 59 -11.31 11.82 -8.73
CA LEU A 59 -11.54 12.33 -10.08
C LEU A 59 -11.89 11.21 -11.07
N ALA A 60 -11.16 10.09 -11.03
CA ALA A 60 -11.44 8.93 -11.87
C ALA A 60 -12.78 8.28 -11.52
N PHE A 61 -13.05 8.07 -10.22
CA PHE A 61 -14.29 7.45 -9.77
C PHE A 61 -15.52 8.24 -10.19
N HIS A 62 -15.54 9.55 -9.93
CA HIS A 62 -16.67 10.39 -10.30
C HIS A 62 -16.79 10.57 -11.82
N GLY A 63 -15.66 10.71 -12.52
CA GLY A 63 -15.63 10.82 -13.98
C GLY A 63 -16.26 9.62 -14.68
N ILE A 64 -15.95 8.40 -14.21
CA ILE A 64 -16.57 7.17 -14.73
C ILE A 64 -18.02 7.07 -14.27
N SER A 65 -18.32 7.32 -12.99
CA SER A 65 -19.68 7.20 -12.42
C SER A 65 -20.73 7.99 -13.22
N PHE A 66 -20.42 9.23 -13.60
CA PHE A 66 -21.36 10.09 -14.32
C PHE A 66 -21.61 9.65 -15.76
N ASN A 67 -20.60 9.06 -16.43
CA ASN A 67 -20.71 8.65 -17.83
C ASN A 67 -21.24 7.22 -17.99
N LEU A 68 -21.08 6.37 -16.97
CA LEU A 68 -21.37 4.94 -17.06
C LEU A 68 -22.87 4.64 -17.25
N VAL A 69 -23.76 5.35 -16.53
CA VAL A 69 -25.22 5.15 -16.66
C VAL A 69 -25.67 5.45 -18.08
N THR A 70 -25.28 6.62 -18.61
CA THR A 70 -25.62 7.08 -19.96
C THR A 70 -25.05 6.17 -21.03
N TYR A 71 -23.84 5.64 -20.83
CA TYR A 71 -23.24 4.67 -21.74
C TYR A 71 -24.02 3.34 -21.78
N LEU A 72 -24.40 2.81 -20.61
CA LEU A 72 -25.12 1.55 -20.51
C LEU A 72 -26.55 1.62 -21.09
N THR A 73 -27.25 2.73 -20.87
CA THR A 73 -28.61 2.92 -21.40
C THR A 73 -28.61 3.36 -22.86
N GLY A 74 -27.71 4.26 -23.25
CA GLY A 74 -27.69 4.87 -24.59
C GLY A 74 -26.93 4.06 -25.64
N VAL A 75 -25.75 3.55 -25.32
CA VAL A 75 -24.89 2.85 -26.30
C VAL A 75 -25.11 1.34 -26.24
N LEU A 76 -25.19 0.79 -25.02
CA LEU A 76 -25.35 -0.65 -24.82
C LEU A 76 -26.81 -1.11 -24.86
N GLY A 77 -27.76 -0.18 -24.88
CA GLY A 77 -29.20 -0.45 -24.99
C GLY A 77 -29.77 -1.27 -23.83
N GLN A 78 -29.12 -1.25 -22.66
CA GLN A 78 -29.64 -1.98 -21.49
C GLN A 78 -30.90 -1.33 -20.94
N SER A 79 -31.81 -2.15 -20.39
CA SER A 79 -32.96 -1.64 -19.65
C SER A 79 -32.49 -0.88 -18.40
N ASN A 80 -33.25 0.14 -17.97
CA ASN A 80 -32.90 0.95 -16.79
C ASN A 80 -32.61 0.11 -15.55
N VAL A 81 -33.34 -0.99 -15.36
CA VAL A 81 -33.14 -1.93 -14.25
C VAL A 81 -31.80 -2.66 -14.36
N ALA A 82 -31.44 -3.13 -15.56
CA ALA A 82 -30.16 -3.80 -15.81
C ALA A 82 -28.97 -2.84 -15.68
N ALA A 83 -29.09 -1.64 -16.23
CA ALA A 83 -28.07 -0.59 -16.14
C ALA A 83 -27.81 -0.19 -14.68
N ALA A 84 -28.86 0.05 -13.89
CA ALA A 84 -28.73 0.37 -12.46
C ALA A 84 -28.01 -0.75 -11.70
N ARG A 85 -28.36 -2.01 -11.95
CA ARG A 85 -27.70 -3.17 -11.33
C ARG A 85 -26.22 -3.24 -11.67
N ASN A 86 -25.85 -2.99 -12.92
CA ASN A 86 -24.46 -2.99 -13.36
C ASN A 86 -23.65 -1.85 -12.73
N VAL A 87 -24.23 -0.65 -12.64
CA VAL A 87 -23.60 0.51 -12.00
C VAL A 87 -23.38 0.26 -10.50
N SER A 88 -24.38 -0.25 -9.78
CA SER A 88 -24.23 -0.60 -8.37
C SER A 88 -23.18 -1.70 -8.14
N THR A 89 -23.12 -2.70 -9.04
CA THR A 89 -22.10 -3.76 -8.98
C THR A 89 -20.70 -3.20 -9.19
N TRP A 90 -20.54 -2.30 -10.16
CA TRP A 90 -19.27 -1.61 -10.41
C TRP A 90 -18.84 -0.78 -9.18
N GLN A 91 -19.73 0.02 -8.59
CA GLN A 91 -19.45 0.79 -7.38
C GLN A 91 -19.04 -0.12 -6.21
N ALA A 92 -19.77 -1.21 -5.97
CA ALA A 92 -19.44 -2.18 -4.94
C ALA A 92 -18.04 -2.79 -5.16
N THR A 93 -17.68 -3.09 -6.41
CA THR A 93 -16.34 -3.60 -6.75
C THR A 93 -15.25 -2.58 -6.44
N CYS A 94 -15.46 -1.30 -6.77
CA CYS A 94 -14.52 -0.23 -6.43
C CYS A 94 -14.31 -0.08 -4.92
N PHE A 95 -15.36 -0.23 -4.10
CA PHE A 95 -15.22 -0.18 -2.64
C PHE A 95 -14.57 -1.43 -2.03
N LEU A 96 -14.77 -2.60 -2.64
CA LEU A 96 -14.14 -3.85 -2.17
C LEU A 96 -12.68 -3.99 -2.63
N MET A 97 -12.29 -3.32 -3.71
CA MET A 97 -10.92 -3.40 -4.27
C MET A 97 -9.82 -2.96 -3.27
N PRO A 98 -9.96 -1.85 -2.51
CA PRO A 98 -9.01 -1.50 -1.45
C PRO A 98 -8.93 -2.54 -0.33
N LEU A 99 -10.04 -3.19 0.02
CA LEU A 99 -10.05 -4.26 1.01
C LEU A 99 -9.23 -5.46 0.53
N GLY A 100 -9.42 -5.88 -0.73
CA GLY A 100 -8.58 -6.90 -1.35
C GLY A 100 -7.11 -6.48 -1.44
N GLY A 101 -6.86 -5.21 -1.78
CA GLY A 101 -5.53 -4.62 -1.82
C GLY A 101 -4.83 -4.60 -0.46
N ALA A 102 -5.55 -4.31 0.62
CA ALA A 102 -5.05 -4.34 2.00
C ALA A 102 -4.73 -5.77 2.44
N VAL A 103 -5.64 -6.72 2.24
CA VAL A 103 -5.38 -8.14 2.53
C VAL A 103 -4.16 -8.63 1.76
N VAL A 104 -4.01 -8.25 0.49
CA VAL A 104 -2.81 -8.57 -0.29
C VAL A 104 -1.58 -7.84 0.29
N ALA A 105 -1.64 -6.55 0.61
CA ALA A 105 -0.52 -5.82 1.18
C ALA A 105 -0.03 -6.45 2.50
N ASP A 106 -0.97 -6.81 3.39
CA ASP A 106 -0.69 -7.41 4.70
C ASP A 106 -0.22 -8.87 4.57
N SER A 107 -0.86 -9.65 3.69
CA SER A 107 -0.49 -11.06 3.45
C SER A 107 0.84 -11.19 2.70
N TYR A 108 1.16 -10.20 1.85
CA TYR A 108 2.35 -10.19 1.03
C TYR A 108 3.49 -9.32 1.60
N CYS A 109 3.36 -8.72 2.78
CA CYS A 109 4.51 -8.44 3.66
C CYS A 109 5.05 -9.71 4.34
N GLY A 110 4.69 -10.89 3.81
CA GLY A 110 5.43 -12.16 3.88
C GLY A 110 5.97 -12.66 2.51
N ARG A 111 6.14 -11.78 1.50
CA ARG A 111 6.48 -12.07 0.09
C ARG A 111 7.75 -12.89 -0.17
N TYR A 112 8.71 -12.92 0.75
CA TYR A 112 9.99 -13.60 0.49
C TYR A 112 9.82 -15.13 0.33
N ARG A 113 8.89 -15.74 1.07
CA ARG A 113 8.75 -17.20 1.11
C ARG A 113 8.20 -17.80 -0.19
N THR A 114 7.27 -17.14 -0.87
CA THR A 114 6.70 -17.66 -2.14
C THR A 114 7.66 -17.48 -3.32
N MET A 115 8.42 -16.39 -3.35
CA MET A 115 9.51 -16.17 -4.32
C MET A 115 10.63 -17.21 -4.18
N VAL A 116 11.12 -17.46 -2.96
CA VAL A 116 12.17 -18.47 -2.70
C VAL A 116 11.70 -19.87 -3.04
N VAL A 117 10.48 -20.26 -2.65
CA VAL A 117 9.95 -21.60 -2.96
C VAL A 117 9.81 -21.81 -4.48
N SER A 118 9.33 -20.81 -5.22
CA SER A 118 9.25 -20.89 -6.69
C SER A 118 10.63 -21.09 -7.34
N CYS A 119 11.64 -20.32 -6.89
CA CYS A 119 13.01 -20.44 -7.38
C CYS A 119 13.64 -21.82 -7.09
N PHE A 120 13.45 -22.35 -5.87
CA PHE A 120 13.99 -23.68 -5.50
C PHE A 120 13.37 -24.81 -6.31
N ILE A 121 12.06 -24.76 -6.57
CA ILE A 121 11.37 -25.77 -7.39
C ILE A 121 11.91 -25.75 -8.83
N GLY A 122 12.10 -24.56 -9.41
CA GLY A 122 12.65 -24.43 -10.76
C GLY A 122 14.05 -25.04 -10.92
N VAL A 123 14.96 -24.75 -9.99
CA VAL A 123 16.34 -25.30 -10.03
C VAL A 123 16.38 -26.81 -9.81
N ALA A 124 15.55 -27.32 -8.88
CA ALA A 124 15.47 -28.75 -8.59
C ALA A 124 14.93 -29.57 -9.78
N VAL A 125 14.00 -29.00 -10.57
CA VAL A 125 13.52 -29.61 -11.82
C VAL A 125 14.63 -29.63 -12.86
N SER A 126 15.36 -28.53 -13.05
CA SER A 126 16.44 -28.45 -14.06
C SER A 126 17.61 -29.39 -13.76
N THR A 127 17.91 -29.66 -12.50
CA THR A 127 19.01 -30.56 -12.10
C THR A 127 18.69 -32.05 -12.31
N ARG A 128 17.41 -32.42 -12.45
CA ARG A 128 16.98 -33.79 -12.80
C ARG A 128 16.86 -34.04 -14.30
N ALA A 129 17.04 -33.01 -15.11
CA ALA A 129 16.93 -33.08 -16.57
C ALA A 129 18.30 -33.07 -17.29
N ASN A 130 19.41 -33.16 -16.55
CA ASN A 130 20.78 -33.31 -17.04
C ASN A 130 21.45 -34.50 -16.33
#